data_AF-A0A1Q9D6Q8-F1
#
_entry.id   AF-A0A1Q9D6Q8-F1
#
_cell.length_a   1.000
_cell.length_b   1.000
_cell.length_c   1.000
_cell.angle_alpha   90.00
_cell.angle_beta   90.00
_cell.angle_gamma   90.00
#
_symmetry.space_group_name_H-M   'P 1'
#
loop_
_entity.id
_entity.type
_entity.pdbx_description
1 polymer ?
#
loop_
_entity_poly.entity_id
_entity_poly.type
_entity_poly.pdbx_seq_one_letter_code
_entity_poly.pdbx_strand_id
1 'polypeptide(L)'
;MILKKLTTTSVIDTQTHHELQESFWDALLLAGLDEIGPAGTAMIVLGVVVSFSLQVLFCWIIMISFLSPDSKYDLVYLKEWRVLYGHSVSFYDKVSGASLVSKICQGKPFEREWWNNALLNEVNAYLMPIFPGSGGFSVGVVLSSMALTIWACHIAAELQNVGSFGRSILRLPRGRTVVSSISEGEDERVFESISRKRLIALSFVVLARLAIAIMLGTSGGLWLALTRDVTNIMLNAVALLFVLEIDDLLYKVLAPKHAIKYLASVREFEVGHRKTWAGVDMSCVVKVTALVLTLGCFIRYTVWENAVQADHARDLLCGGNQDFVYGSHPSLGPVFVADTLPFDQRAANMLPGMRPLVNQVVFNYNVADMDKYMWRKEVDGKSLAVKHLPSASEMEAWLHMTDTEAPEESAFGSRSYGTFCKDQDDPEWWEADWIWPTLEALTGATSCAEAKPFCDQKDLPLVRMVCPETCGCTDAASGLYSDNGCRQLCQKEFRFQRALNRSDCHDFAVSEVHRKEVWQRWWSGFYNHSQGTWDEDNAMMQFAIDGASGNCSFLQTESWIRDTVCEAKPGIHRPASLVCPVTCGCSQDAADAAWCPTVCTD
;
A
#
# COMPACT_ATOMS: atom_id res chain seq x y z
N MET A 1 50.72 14.90 -62.17
CA MET A 1 49.98 14.50 -60.96
C MET A 1 48.97 13.43 -61.36
N ILE A 2 49.37 12.15 -61.30
CA ILE A 2 48.56 11.03 -61.78
C ILE A 2 47.69 10.55 -60.61
N LEU A 3 46.42 10.96 -60.61
CA LEU A 3 45.39 10.41 -59.74
C LEU A 3 45.11 8.95 -60.18
N LYS A 4 45.68 7.99 -59.45
CA LYS A 4 45.31 6.58 -59.56
C LYS A 4 43.83 6.45 -59.13
N LYS A 5 42.95 6.20 -60.09
CA LYS A 5 41.60 5.68 -59.84
C LYS A 5 41.72 4.34 -59.11
N LEU A 6 41.48 4.33 -57.80
CA LEU A 6 41.21 3.12 -57.02
C LEU A 6 39.76 2.72 -57.26
N THR A 7 39.48 2.15 -58.43
CA THR A 7 38.26 1.37 -58.66
C THR A 7 38.66 -0.08 -58.74
N THR A 8 38.84 -0.68 -57.58
CA THR A 8 38.90 -2.13 -57.43
C THR A 8 38.01 -2.45 -56.25
N THR A 9 36.89 -3.13 -56.51
CA THR A 9 36.18 -3.95 -55.52
C THR A 9 37.15 -5.02 -55.03
N SER A 10 38.06 -4.64 -54.12
CA SER A 10 39.07 -5.53 -53.57
C SER A 10 38.44 -6.35 -52.46
N VAL A 11 38.25 -7.65 -52.70
CA VAL A 11 38.11 -8.61 -51.61
C VAL A 11 39.45 -8.61 -50.88
N ILE A 12 39.47 -8.11 -49.65
CA ILE A 12 40.67 -8.08 -48.80
C ILE A 12 40.66 -9.38 -48.00
N ASP A 13 41.74 -10.14 -48.09
CA ASP A 13 41.94 -11.35 -47.29
C ASP A 13 42.69 -10.99 -46.01
N THR A 14 42.03 -11.09 -44.87
CA THR A 14 42.60 -10.76 -43.56
C THR A 14 42.87 -12.03 -42.76
N GLN A 15 44.12 -12.17 -42.28
CA GLN A 15 44.52 -13.24 -41.38
C GLN A 15 43.94 -12.95 -39.98
N THR A 16 43.24 -13.92 -39.41
CA THR A 16 42.63 -13.79 -38.08
C THR A 16 43.41 -14.58 -37.03
N HIS A 17 43.70 -13.92 -35.92
CA HIS A 17 44.41 -14.49 -34.77
C HIS A 17 43.46 -14.63 -33.58
N HIS A 18 43.76 -15.58 -32.69
CA HIS A 18 43.07 -15.78 -31.43
C HIS A 18 44.08 -15.66 -30.29
N GLU A 19 43.91 -14.60 -29.52
CA GLU A 19 44.63 -14.36 -28.28
C GLU A 19 44.11 -15.28 -27.18
N LEU A 20 45.04 -15.88 -26.43
CA LEU A 20 44.73 -16.72 -25.28
C LEU A 20 44.28 -15.84 -24.11
N GLN A 21 43.16 -16.21 -23.49
CA GLN A 21 42.59 -15.47 -22.38
C GLN A 21 43.24 -15.86 -21.05
N GLU A 22 43.27 -14.92 -20.10
CA GLU A 22 43.66 -15.17 -18.71
C GLU A 22 42.58 -15.95 -17.94
N SER A 23 42.26 -17.15 -18.42
CA SER A 23 41.23 -18.04 -17.87
C SER A 23 41.78 -19.43 -17.58
N PHE A 24 41.14 -20.16 -16.65
CA PHE A 24 41.51 -21.55 -16.39
C PHE A 24 41.22 -22.48 -17.58
N TRP A 25 40.24 -22.15 -18.42
CA TRP A 25 39.93 -22.91 -19.62
C TRP A 25 41.08 -22.93 -20.61
N ASP A 26 41.69 -21.78 -20.84
CA ASP A 26 42.80 -21.60 -21.77
C ASP A 26 44.11 -22.13 -21.16
N ALA A 27 44.31 -21.94 -19.85
CA ALA A 27 45.44 -22.49 -19.12
C ALA A 27 45.51 -24.02 -19.15
N LEU A 28 44.38 -24.71 -19.35
CA LEU A 28 44.33 -26.17 -19.52
C LEU A 28 45.19 -26.66 -20.70
N LEU A 29 45.47 -25.80 -21.67
CA LEU A 29 46.41 -26.06 -22.76
C LEU A 29 47.81 -26.44 -22.23
N LEU A 30 48.22 -25.85 -21.11
CA LEU A 30 49.52 -26.03 -20.47
C LEU A 30 49.58 -27.27 -19.56
N ALA A 31 48.43 -27.90 -19.27
CA ALA A 31 48.36 -29.04 -18.36
C ALA A 31 49.16 -30.24 -18.87
N GLY A 32 50.04 -30.78 -18.01
CA GLY A 32 50.90 -31.91 -18.31
C GLY A 32 52.10 -31.57 -19.20
N LEU A 33 52.46 -30.30 -19.33
CA LEU A 33 53.78 -29.88 -19.82
C LEU A 33 54.83 -30.05 -18.71
N ASP A 34 56.03 -30.50 -19.08
CA ASP A 34 57.12 -30.74 -18.13
C ASP A 34 57.58 -29.42 -17.50
N GLU A 35 57.48 -28.31 -18.24
CA GLU A 35 57.84 -26.95 -17.83
C GLU A 35 56.93 -26.39 -16.74
N ILE A 36 55.66 -26.79 -16.70
CA ILE A 36 54.71 -26.39 -15.65
C ILE A 36 54.84 -27.29 -14.42
N GLY A 37 55.25 -28.54 -14.63
CA GLY A 37 55.35 -29.56 -13.61
C GLY A 37 53.99 -30.11 -13.12
N PRO A 38 54.02 -31.18 -12.30
CA PRO A 38 52.82 -31.88 -11.86
C PRO A 38 51.96 -31.03 -10.90
N ALA A 39 52.58 -30.24 -10.01
CA ALA A 39 51.86 -29.38 -9.07
C ALA A 39 51.13 -28.23 -9.77
N GLY A 40 51.78 -27.56 -10.74
CA GLY A 40 51.14 -26.52 -11.54
C GLY A 40 49.98 -27.07 -12.38
N THR A 41 50.16 -28.25 -12.95
CA THR A 41 49.10 -28.98 -13.66
C THR A 41 47.91 -29.30 -12.75
N ALA A 42 48.16 -29.78 -11.53
CA ALA A 42 47.10 -30.07 -10.57
C ALA A 42 46.30 -28.82 -10.20
N MET A 43 46.97 -27.67 -10.02
CA MET A 43 46.30 -26.40 -9.74
C MET A 43 45.44 -25.90 -10.92
N ILE A 44 45.93 -26.04 -12.16
CA ILE A 44 45.14 -25.67 -13.35
C ILE A 44 43.89 -26.56 -13.46
N VAL A 45 44.04 -27.88 -13.31
CA VAL A 45 42.91 -28.81 -13.38
C VAL A 45 41.91 -28.55 -12.26
N LEU A 46 42.38 -28.29 -11.03
CA LEU A 46 41.52 -27.90 -9.92
C LEU A 46 40.75 -26.61 -10.23
N GLY A 47 41.42 -25.59 -10.77
CA GLY A 47 40.79 -24.33 -11.19
C GLY A 47 39.68 -24.52 -12.22
N VAL A 48 39.90 -25.37 -13.23
CA VAL A 48 38.87 -25.74 -14.22
C VAL A 48 37.69 -26.45 -13.56
N VAL A 49 37.94 -27.43 -12.69
CA VAL A 49 36.88 -28.18 -11.99
C VAL A 49 36.06 -27.27 -11.10
N VAL A 50 36.69 -26.36 -10.36
CA VAL A 50 36.00 -25.38 -9.50
C VAL A 50 35.17 -24.42 -10.34
N SER A 51 35.73 -23.88 -11.43
CA SER A 51 35.02 -22.96 -12.33
C SER A 51 33.80 -23.62 -12.96
N PHE A 52 33.97 -24.84 -13.49
CA PHE A 52 32.89 -25.66 -14.03
C PHE A 52 31.79 -25.92 -12.99
N SER A 53 32.18 -26.34 -11.79
CA SER A 53 31.25 -26.68 -10.72
C SER A 53 30.42 -25.47 -10.28
N LEU A 54 31.07 -24.30 -10.15
CA LEU A 54 30.40 -23.06 -9.79
C LEU A 54 29.42 -22.61 -10.87
N GLN A 55 29.83 -22.58 -12.15
CA GLN A 55 28.94 -22.17 -13.23
C GLN A 55 27.72 -23.12 -13.38
N VAL A 56 27.92 -24.43 -13.24
CA VAL A 56 26.82 -25.41 -13.23
C VAL A 56 25.90 -25.20 -12.03
N LEU A 57 26.47 -24.97 -10.84
CA LEU A 57 25.71 -24.67 -9.62
C LEU A 57 24.85 -23.40 -9.79
N PHE A 58 25.40 -22.34 -10.38
CA PHE A 58 24.64 -21.12 -10.68
C PHE A 58 23.51 -21.36 -11.67
N CYS A 59 23.77 -22.07 -12.78
CA CYS A 59 22.72 -22.43 -13.73
C CYS A 59 21.60 -23.23 -13.05
N TRP A 60 21.95 -24.16 -12.17
CA TRP A 60 20.99 -24.96 -11.42
C TRP A 60 20.15 -24.11 -10.45
N ILE A 61 20.78 -23.20 -9.70
CA ILE A 61 20.09 -22.28 -8.79
C ILE A 61 19.12 -21.36 -9.56
N ILE A 62 19.54 -20.79 -10.70
CA ILE A 62 18.66 -19.94 -11.51
C ILE A 62 17.41 -20.70 -11.95
N MET A 63 17.58 -21.93 -12.44
CA MET A 63 16.48 -22.75 -12.94
C MET A 63 15.48 -23.16 -11.85
N ILE A 64 15.94 -23.43 -10.63
CA ILE A 64 15.06 -23.91 -9.55
C ILE A 64 14.48 -22.76 -8.73
N SER A 65 15.29 -21.77 -8.41
CA SER A 65 14.91 -20.73 -7.44
C SER A 65 14.36 -19.50 -8.15
N PHE A 66 15.08 -18.96 -9.14
CA PHE A 66 14.76 -17.65 -9.72
C PHE A 66 13.77 -17.68 -10.88
N LEU A 67 13.66 -18.82 -11.57
CA LEU A 67 12.66 -19.03 -12.64
C LEU A 67 11.38 -19.71 -12.14
N SER A 68 11.27 -19.97 -10.83
CA SER A 68 10.03 -20.52 -10.27
C SER A 68 8.91 -19.47 -10.37
N PRO A 69 7.65 -19.87 -10.65
CA PRO A 69 6.53 -18.94 -10.69
C PRO A 69 6.38 -18.23 -9.35
N ASP A 70 6.44 -16.91 -9.35
CA ASP A 70 6.18 -16.11 -8.16
C ASP A 70 4.67 -16.08 -7.89
N SER A 71 4.25 -16.65 -6.77
CA SER A 71 2.85 -16.73 -6.35
C SER A 71 2.19 -15.36 -6.21
N LYS A 72 2.99 -14.31 -6.00
CA LYS A 72 2.53 -12.91 -5.96
C LYS A 72 1.84 -12.48 -7.25
N TYR A 73 2.21 -13.07 -8.38
CA TYR A 73 1.64 -12.74 -9.70
C TYR A 73 0.68 -13.81 -10.23
N ASP A 74 0.29 -14.77 -9.39
CA ASP A 74 -0.68 -15.80 -9.77
C ASP A 74 -2.08 -15.19 -9.94
N LEU A 75 -2.55 -15.14 -11.18
CA LEU A 75 -3.86 -14.59 -11.51
C LEU A 75 -5.02 -15.35 -10.83
N VAL A 76 -4.87 -16.64 -10.53
CA VAL A 76 -5.92 -17.38 -9.80
C VAL A 76 -5.99 -16.87 -8.37
N TYR A 77 -4.83 -16.76 -7.73
CA TYR A 77 -4.73 -16.27 -6.36
C TYR A 77 -5.23 -14.82 -6.23
N LEU A 78 -4.86 -13.93 -7.14
CA LEU A 78 -5.33 -12.53 -7.14
C LEU A 78 -6.84 -12.43 -7.34
N LYS A 79 -7.42 -13.32 -8.16
CA LYS A 79 -8.88 -13.39 -8.37
C LYS A 79 -9.59 -13.88 -7.11
N GLU A 80 -9.09 -14.95 -6.50
CA GLU A 80 -9.61 -15.47 -5.24
C GLU A 80 -9.50 -14.43 -4.14
N TRP A 81 -8.39 -13.69 -4.08
CA TRP A 81 -8.21 -12.61 -3.13
C TRP A 81 -9.27 -11.52 -3.29
N ARG A 82 -9.50 -11.05 -4.54
CA ARG A 82 -10.49 -10.00 -4.81
C ARG A 82 -11.91 -10.40 -4.42
N VAL A 83 -12.24 -11.69 -4.57
CA VAL A 83 -13.53 -12.24 -4.16
C VAL A 83 -13.58 -12.43 -2.64
N LEU A 84 -12.70 -13.26 -2.07
CA LEU A 84 -12.79 -13.68 -0.67
C LEU A 84 -12.53 -12.54 0.33
N TYR A 85 -11.70 -11.57 -0.05
CA TYR A 85 -11.26 -10.47 0.81
C TYR A 85 -11.65 -9.11 0.25
N GLY A 86 -11.28 -8.82 -1.00
CA GLY A 86 -11.37 -7.49 -1.58
C GLY A 86 -12.77 -6.86 -1.59
N HIS A 87 -13.78 -7.59 -2.07
CA HIS A 87 -15.18 -7.15 -2.09
C HIS A 87 -16.04 -7.80 -0.99
N SER A 88 -15.46 -8.60 -0.09
CA SER A 88 -16.23 -9.24 0.97
C SER A 88 -16.66 -8.21 2.04
N VAL A 89 -17.94 -8.21 2.41
CA VAL A 89 -18.49 -7.32 3.45
C VAL A 89 -17.79 -7.49 4.80
N SER A 90 -17.14 -8.64 5.06
CA SER A 90 -16.34 -8.87 6.27
C SER A 90 -15.11 -7.97 6.38
N PHE A 91 -14.61 -7.45 5.25
CA PHE A 91 -13.45 -6.55 5.17
C PHE A 91 -13.85 -5.14 4.74
N TYR A 92 -15.15 -4.83 4.76
CA TYR A 92 -15.67 -3.48 4.54
C TYR A 92 -15.15 -2.52 5.61
N ASP A 93 -14.54 -1.42 5.17
CA ASP A 93 -14.06 -0.38 6.06
C ASP A 93 -15.23 0.53 6.47
N LYS A 94 -15.81 0.25 7.63
CA LYS A 94 -16.91 1.05 8.20
C LYS A 94 -16.53 2.52 8.40
N VAL A 95 -15.25 2.84 8.55
CA VAL A 95 -14.76 4.20 8.82
C VAL A 95 -14.58 5.01 7.55
N SER A 96 -14.18 4.43 6.42
CA SER A 96 -14.16 5.18 5.15
C SER A 96 -15.44 5.00 4.34
N GLY A 97 -16.26 4.01 4.71
CA GLY A 97 -17.41 3.60 3.93
C GLY A 97 -17.02 2.96 2.60
N ALA A 98 -15.76 2.53 2.44
CA ALA A 98 -15.22 2.02 1.18
C ALA A 98 -14.93 0.51 1.24
N SER A 99 -14.90 -0.12 0.07
CA SER A 99 -14.41 -1.49 -0.08
C SER A 99 -12.88 -1.56 0.11
N LEU A 100 -12.38 -2.74 0.45
CA LEU A 100 -10.94 -2.97 0.56
C LEU A 100 -10.23 -2.82 -0.80
N VAL A 101 -10.90 -3.18 -1.89
CA VAL A 101 -10.40 -2.98 -3.27
C VAL A 101 -10.18 -1.50 -3.57
N SER A 102 -11.17 -0.63 -3.30
CA SER A 102 -11.07 0.81 -3.53
C SER A 102 -9.90 1.42 -2.74
N LYS A 103 -9.71 0.98 -1.49
CA LYS A 103 -8.61 1.41 -0.62
C LYS A 103 -7.22 1.01 -1.14
N ILE A 104 -7.06 -0.23 -1.61
CA ILE A 104 -5.79 -0.75 -2.15
C ILE A 104 -5.43 -0.09 -3.47
N CYS A 105 -6.41 0.05 -4.37
CA CYS A 105 -6.19 0.63 -5.70
C CYS A 105 -5.87 2.14 -5.65
N GLN A 106 -6.26 2.82 -4.57
CA GLN A 106 -5.90 4.22 -4.31
C GLN A 106 -4.61 4.41 -3.47
N GLY A 107 -3.87 3.32 -3.22
CA GLY A 107 -2.45 3.38 -2.90
C GLY A 107 -2.09 3.81 -1.46
N LYS A 108 -2.75 3.28 -0.43
CA LYS A 108 -2.28 3.49 0.96
C LYS A 108 -2.04 2.21 1.79
N PRO A 109 -0.98 2.22 2.64
CA PRO A 109 -0.09 1.06 2.80
C PRO A 109 -0.32 0.21 4.05
N PHE A 110 -1.31 0.52 4.90
CA PHE A 110 -1.35 -0.06 6.25
C PHE A 110 -2.69 -0.70 6.58
N GLU A 111 -2.88 -1.89 6.03
CA GLU A 111 -3.73 -2.95 6.58
C GLU A 111 -3.11 -4.30 6.17
N ARG A 112 -3.62 -5.42 6.72
CA ARG A 112 -3.06 -6.81 6.72
C ARG A 112 -2.45 -7.38 5.41
N GLU A 113 -2.45 -6.63 4.31
CA GLU A 113 -2.14 -7.04 2.95
C GLU A 113 -1.11 -6.12 2.28
N TRP A 114 -0.09 -5.70 3.04
CA TRP A 114 1.05 -4.90 2.55
C TRP A 114 1.65 -5.41 1.23
N TRP A 115 1.58 -6.72 0.98
CA TRP A 115 2.07 -7.36 -0.24
C TRP A 115 1.27 -6.98 -1.50
N ASN A 116 -0.05 -6.76 -1.41
CA ASN A 116 -0.90 -6.30 -2.53
C ASN A 116 -0.51 -4.88 -2.96
N ASN A 117 -0.26 -4.00 -1.99
CA ASN A 117 0.21 -2.65 -2.25
C ASN A 117 1.62 -2.65 -2.85
N ALA A 118 2.53 -3.49 -2.33
CA ALA A 118 3.86 -3.66 -2.90
C ALA A 118 3.80 -4.20 -4.34
N LEU A 119 2.92 -5.18 -4.61
CA LEU A 119 2.65 -5.69 -5.95
C LEU A 119 2.18 -4.60 -6.91
N LEU A 120 1.13 -3.86 -6.54
CA LEU A 120 0.60 -2.80 -7.41
C LEU A 120 1.62 -1.70 -7.65
N ASN A 121 2.43 -1.32 -6.65
CA ASN A 121 3.50 -0.35 -6.83
C ASN A 121 4.57 -0.84 -7.79
N GLU A 122 5.02 -2.09 -7.67
CA GLU A 122 5.96 -2.71 -8.60
C GLU A 122 5.40 -2.78 -10.03
N VAL A 123 4.16 -3.25 -10.18
CA VAL A 123 3.50 -3.37 -11.49
C VAL A 123 3.28 -1.99 -12.13
N ASN A 124 2.81 -1.01 -11.37
CA ASN A 124 2.61 0.35 -11.88
C ASN A 124 3.94 1.00 -12.28
N ALA A 125 5.01 0.81 -11.50
CA ALA A 125 6.35 1.28 -11.88
C ALA A 125 6.86 0.58 -13.15
N TYR A 126 6.65 -0.73 -13.28
CA TYR A 126 7.04 -1.50 -14.46
C TYR A 126 6.26 -1.08 -15.72
N LEU A 127 4.96 -0.80 -15.60
CA LEU A 127 4.07 -0.40 -16.69
C LEU A 127 4.06 1.10 -16.96
N MET A 128 4.80 1.89 -16.18
CA MET A 128 4.87 3.35 -16.35
C MET A 128 5.35 3.69 -17.78
N PRO A 129 4.61 4.52 -18.54
CA PRO A 129 5.04 4.93 -19.87
C PRO A 129 6.28 5.83 -19.76
N ILE A 130 7.31 5.59 -20.58
CA ILE A 130 8.52 6.42 -20.57
C ILE A 130 8.24 7.83 -21.09
N PHE A 131 7.42 7.96 -22.13
CA PHE A 131 7.04 9.24 -22.71
C PHE A 131 5.52 9.35 -22.81
N PRO A 132 4.94 10.55 -22.68
CA PRO A 132 3.51 10.75 -22.91
C PRO A 132 3.13 10.28 -24.32
N GLY A 133 2.18 9.34 -24.40
CA GLY A 133 1.69 8.80 -25.68
C GLY A 133 2.51 7.67 -26.30
N SER A 134 3.52 7.12 -25.61
CA SER A 134 4.35 6.01 -26.12
C SER A 134 3.66 4.63 -26.12
N GLY A 135 2.34 4.58 -26.29
CA GLY A 135 1.46 3.41 -26.10
C GLY A 135 2.15 2.08 -26.36
N GLY A 136 2.47 1.35 -25.29
CA GLY A 136 3.16 0.05 -25.31
C GLY A 136 4.60 0.05 -24.80
N PHE A 137 5.31 1.18 -24.79
CA PHE A 137 6.69 1.26 -24.26
C PHE A 137 6.69 1.70 -22.80
N SER A 138 6.66 0.72 -21.89
CA SER A 138 6.83 0.98 -20.46
C SER A 138 8.31 0.99 -20.05
N VAL A 139 8.60 1.60 -18.90
CA VAL A 139 9.93 1.62 -18.27
C VAL A 139 10.49 0.21 -18.13
N GLY A 140 9.66 -0.72 -17.64
CA GLY A 140 10.03 -2.12 -17.48
C GLY A 140 10.43 -2.81 -18.78
N VAL A 141 9.61 -2.67 -19.83
CA VAL A 141 9.88 -3.30 -21.14
C VAL A 141 11.20 -2.80 -21.74
N VAL A 142 11.45 -1.49 -21.68
CA VAL A 142 12.68 -0.90 -22.24
C VAL A 142 13.89 -1.30 -21.40
N LEU A 143 13.79 -1.23 -20.08
CA LEU A 143 14.91 -1.59 -19.21
C LEU A 143 15.26 -3.08 -19.33
N SER A 144 14.28 -3.98 -19.33
CA SER A 144 14.49 -5.41 -19.61
C SER A 144 15.12 -5.62 -20.99
N SER A 145 14.66 -4.90 -22.02
CA SER A 145 15.22 -5.01 -23.37
C SER A 145 16.68 -4.54 -23.44
N MET A 146 17.04 -3.46 -22.74
CA MET A 146 18.41 -2.98 -22.64
C MET A 146 19.30 -3.98 -21.90
N ALA A 147 18.84 -4.48 -20.75
CA ALA A 147 19.56 -5.49 -19.96
C ALA A 147 19.78 -6.77 -20.78
N LEU A 148 18.76 -7.26 -21.49
CA LEU A 148 18.86 -8.41 -22.39
C LEU A 148 19.82 -8.17 -23.55
N THR A 149 19.86 -6.95 -24.10
CA THR A 149 20.77 -6.60 -25.19
C THR A 149 22.23 -6.69 -24.71
N ILE A 150 22.52 -6.09 -23.55
CA ILE A 150 23.85 -6.17 -22.94
C ILE A 150 24.21 -7.64 -22.66
N TRP A 151 23.32 -8.38 -22.01
CA TRP A 151 23.52 -9.79 -21.70
C TRP A 151 23.77 -10.65 -22.94
N ALA A 152 22.96 -10.50 -23.99
CA ALA A 152 23.12 -11.24 -25.23
C ALA A 152 24.42 -10.90 -25.96
N CYS A 153 24.90 -9.66 -25.88
CA CYS A 153 26.22 -9.28 -26.40
C CYS A 153 27.35 -9.99 -25.65
N HIS A 154 27.29 -10.06 -24.31
CA HIS A 154 28.29 -10.78 -23.51
C HIS A 154 28.29 -12.29 -23.81
N ILE A 155 27.11 -12.91 -23.92
CA ILE A 155 27.01 -14.32 -24.32
C ILE A 155 27.51 -14.54 -25.75
N ALA A 156 27.18 -13.66 -26.69
CA ALA A 156 27.67 -13.77 -28.07
C ALA A 156 29.21 -13.64 -28.14
N ALA A 157 29.80 -12.74 -27.35
CA ALA A 157 31.24 -12.60 -27.22
C ALA A 157 31.87 -13.89 -26.65
N GLU A 158 31.29 -14.45 -25.60
CA GLU A 158 31.77 -15.69 -24.99
C GLU A 158 31.70 -16.88 -25.98
N LEU A 159 30.55 -17.08 -26.64
CA LEU A 159 30.39 -18.14 -27.65
C LEU A 159 31.38 -17.98 -28.81
N GLN A 160 31.68 -16.74 -29.21
CA GLN A 160 32.69 -16.45 -30.22
C GLN A 160 34.09 -16.82 -29.73
N ASN A 161 34.45 -16.49 -28.49
CA ASN A 161 35.75 -16.81 -27.90
C ASN A 161 35.95 -18.33 -27.82
N VAL A 162 35.00 -19.04 -27.23
CA VAL A 162 35.00 -20.51 -27.11
C VAL A 162 35.07 -21.19 -28.49
N GLY A 163 34.27 -20.71 -29.45
CA GLY A 163 34.27 -21.22 -30.82
C GLY A 163 35.56 -20.90 -31.59
N SER A 164 36.23 -19.79 -31.29
CA SER A 164 37.53 -19.44 -31.87
C SER A 164 38.64 -20.32 -31.29
N PHE A 165 38.67 -20.49 -29.97
CA PHE A 165 39.61 -21.36 -29.26
C PHE A 165 39.50 -22.81 -29.74
N GLY A 166 38.28 -23.35 -29.80
CA GLY A 166 38.02 -24.71 -30.29
C GLY A 166 38.49 -24.92 -31.74
N ARG A 167 38.21 -23.97 -32.64
CA ARG A 167 38.67 -24.04 -34.04
C ARG A 167 40.20 -23.97 -34.14
N SER A 168 40.84 -23.16 -33.30
CA SER A 168 42.30 -23.01 -33.25
C SER A 168 42.97 -24.32 -32.83
N ILE A 169 42.48 -24.93 -31.74
CA ILE A 169 42.99 -26.21 -31.24
C ILE A 169 42.82 -27.33 -32.27
N LEU A 170 41.67 -27.39 -32.96
CA LEU A 170 41.40 -28.42 -33.96
C LEU A 170 42.31 -28.33 -35.21
N ARG A 171 42.92 -27.17 -35.46
CA ARG A 171 43.84 -26.93 -36.57
C ARG A 171 45.30 -27.25 -36.26
N LEU A 172 45.66 -27.41 -34.98
CA LEU A 172 47.04 -27.69 -34.59
C LEU A 172 47.50 -29.06 -35.15
N PRO A 173 48.76 -29.17 -35.62
CA PRO A 173 49.32 -30.44 -36.10
C PRO A 173 49.29 -31.53 -35.03
N ARG A 174 49.02 -32.77 -35.44
CA ARG A 174 48.88 -33.91 -34.51
C ARG A 174 50.23 -34.60 -34.31
N GLY A 175 50.71 -34.68 -33.07
CA GLY A 175 52.03 -35.23 -32.74
C GLY A 175 52.21 -35.49 -31.25
N ARG A 176 53.45 -35.69 -30.78
CA ARG A 176 53.77 -35.56 -29.35
C ARG A 176 53.71 -34.07 -29.02
N THR A 177 53.08 -33.67 -27.92
CA THR A 177 52.98 -32.22 -27.62
C THR A 177 54.37 -31.62 -27.47
N VAL A 178 54.70 -30.64 -28.30
CA VAL A 178 55.98 -29.90 -28.29
C VAL A 178 55.68 -28.40 -28.35
N VAL A 179 56.33 -27.65 -27.47
CA VAL A 179 56.31 -26.18 -27.42
C VAL A 179 57.75 -25.71 -27.64
N SER A 180 57.96 -24.84 -28.63
CA SER A 180 59.28 -24.29 -28.96
C SER A 180 59.27 -22.77 -28.91
N SER A 181 60.44 -22.17 -28.64
CA SER A 181 60.66 -20.73 -28.80
C SER A 181 60.97 -20.40 -30.26
N ILE A 182 60.43 -19.31 -30.78
CA ILE A 182 60.54 -18.93 -32.21
C ILE A 182 62.00 -18.61 -32.59
N SER A 183 62.78 -18.05 -31.67
CA SER A 183 64.19 -17.71 -31.87
C SER A 183 64.98 -17.83 -30.55
N GLU A 184 66.30 -18.06 -30.63
CA GLU A 184 67.19 -18.05 -29.46
C GLU A 184 67.23 -16.63 -28.86
N GLY A 185 66.46 -16.39 -27.79
CA GLY A 185 66.48 -15.14 -27.02
C GLY A 185 65.15 -14.36 -26.99
N GLU A 186 64.13 -14.77 -27.75
CA GLU A 186 62.77 -14.22 -27.63
C GLU A 186 61.94 -15.05 -26.63
N ASP A 187 61.16 -14.36 -25.79
CA ASP A 187 60.24 -14.99 -24.82
C ASP A 187 58.98 -15.58 -25.48
N GLU A 188 58.83 -15.49 -26.81
CA GLU A 188 57.63 -15.91 -27.53
C GLU A 188 57.64 -17.42 -27.88
N ARG A 189 56.58 -18.13 -27.50
CA ARG A 189 56.47 -19.59 -27.60
C ARG A 189 55.35 -20.02 -28.54
N VAL A 190 55.58 -21.09 -29.31
CA VAL A 190 54.61 -21.64 -30.28
C VAL A 190 54.38 -23.13 -30.05
N PHE A 191 53.14 -23.57 -30.22
CA PHE A 191 52.78 -24.99 -30.23
C PHE A 191 53.04 -25.59 -31.62
N GLU A 192 54.06 -26.44 -31.75
CA GLU A 192 54.36 -27.13 -33.01
C GLU A 192 53.41 -28.29 -33.29
N SER A 193 53.07 -29.05 -32.25
CA SER A 193 52.09 -30.13 -32.38
C SER A 193 51.42 -30.46 -31.05
N ILE A 194 50.26 -31.12 -31.11
CA ILE A 194 49.46 -31.51 -29.94
C ILE A 194 49.14 -33.02 -29.93
N SER A 195 49.22 -33.64 -28.76
CA SER A 195 48.84 -35.04 -28.58
C SER A 195 47.34 -35.28 -28.71
N ARG A 196 46.95 -36.45 -29.26
CA ARG A 196 45.53 -36.83 -29.41
C ARG A 196 44.78 -36.85 -28.08
N LYS A 197 45.45 -37.28 -27.00
CA LYS A 197 44.85 -37.29 -25.65
C LYS A 197 44.53 -35.88 -25.17
N ARG A 198 45.47 -34.93 -25.30
CA ARG A 198 45.25 -33.51 -24.95
C ARG A 198 44.17 -32.89 -25.83
N LEU A 199 44.18 -33.18 -27.13
CA LEU A 199 43.16 -32.69 -28.06
C LEU A 199 41.75 -33.13 -27.68
N ILE A 200 41.56 -34.41 -27.34
CA ILE A 200 40.25 -34.93 -26.90
C ILE A 200 39.80 -34.26 -25.60
N ALA A 201 40.71 -34.13 -24.62
CA ALA A 201 40.41 -33.48 -23.35
C ALA A 201 40.02 -32.01 -23.53
N LEU A 202 40.78 -31.24 -24.31
CA LEU A 202 40.46 -29.84 -24.61
C LEU A 202 39.16 -29.72 -25.41
N SER A 203 38.93 -30.60 -26.39
CA SER A 203 37.68 -30.58 -27.17
C SER A 203 36.46 -30.85 -26.29
N PHE A 204 36.56 -31.80 -25.34
CA PHE A 204 35.51 -32.06 -24.36
C PHE A 204 35.23 -30.82 -23.50
N VAL A 205 36.28 -30.16 -23.01
CA VAL A 205 36.16 -28.94 -22.20
C VAL A 205 35.55 -27.78 -22.98
N VAL A 206 35.93 -27.58 -24.25
CA VAL A 206 35.32 -26.58 -25.13
C VAL A 206 33.82 -26.86 -25.33
N LEU A 207 33.43 -28.12 -25.54
CA LEU A 207 32.02 -28.50 -25.66
C LEU A 207 31.26 -28.25 -24.36
N ALA A 208 31.85 -28.56 -23.21
CA ALA A 208 31.27 -28.32 -21.91
C ALA A 208 31.09 -26.81 -21.64
N ARG A 209 32.10 -25.98 -21.94
CA ARG A 209 32.03 -24.51 -21.82
C ARG A 209 30.97 -23.93 -22.75
N LEU A 210 30.86 -24.43 -23.98
CA LEU A 210 29.81 -24.03 -24.92
C LEU A 210 28.41 -24.37 -24.38
N ALA A 211 28.23 -25.57 -23.82
CA ALA A 211 26.95 -25.99 -23.25
C ALA A 211 26.56 -25.11 -22.05
N ILE A 212 27.51 -24.80 -21.17
CA ILE A 212 27.30 -23.90 -20.03
C ILE A 212 26.93 -22.49 -20.52
N ALA A 213 27.68 -21.92 -21.48
CA ALA A 213 27.40 -20.59 -21.99
C ALA A 213 25.99 -20.50 -22.62
N ILE A 214 25.55 -21.53 -23.32
CA ILE A 214 24.19 -21.60 -23.87
C ILE A 214 23.14 -21.73 -22.75
N MET A 215 23.34 -22.62 -21.78
CA MET A 215 22.43 -22.79 -20.65
C MET A 215 22.31 -21.52 -19.80
N LEU A 216 23.45 -20.88 -19.49
CA LEU A 216 23.47 -19.64 -18.73
C LEU A 216 22.85 -18.50 -19.54
N GLY A 217 23.13 -18.43 -20.85
CA GLY A 217 22.56 -17.42 -21.73
C GLY A 217 21.04 -17.48 -21.78
N THR A 218 20.46 -18.69 -21.90
CA THR A 218 19.00 -18.87 -21.94
C THR A 218 18.36 -18.67 -20.57
N SER A 219 18.88 -19.30 -19.52
CA SER A 219 18.32 -19.19 -18.17
C SER A 219 18.46 -17.78 -17.59
N GLY A 220 19.62 -17.14 -17.76
CA GLY A 220 19.84 -15.74 -17.39
C GLY A 220 18.99 -14.77 -18.21
N GLY A 221 18.82 -15.01 -19.51
CA GLY A 221 17.92 -14.23 -20.35
C GLY A 221 16.46 -14.34 -19.90
N LEU A 222 15.99 -15.54 -19.57
CA LEU A 222 14.65 -15.74 -19.01
C LEU A 222 14.48 -15.03 -17.66
N TRP A 223 15.49 -15.09 -16.79
CA TRP A 223 15.44 -14.45 -15.48
C TRP A 223 15.32 -12.92 -15.61
N LEU A 224 16.10 -12.29 -16.50
CA LEU A 224 16.00 -10.86 -16.78
C LEU A 224 14.65 -10.47 -17.41
N ALA A 225 14.13 -11.31 -18.32
CA ALA A 225 12.89 -11.01 -19.00
C ALA A 225 11.64 -11.14 -18.11
N LEU A 226 11.67 -12.07 -17.15
CA LEU A 226 10.56 -12.35 -16.23
C LEU A 226 10.57 -11.45 -14.98
N THR A 227 11.69 -10.79 -14.67
CA THR A 227 11.76 -9.86 -13.53
C THR A 227 10.87 -8.63 -13.77
N ARG A 228 9.96 -8.34 -12.83
CA ARG A 228 9.02 -7.19 -12.89
C ARG A 228 9.43 -6.02 -11.98
N ASP A 229 10.30 -6.26 -11.00
CA ASP A 229 10.89 -5.18 -10.21
C ASP A 229 12.01 -4.50 -11.01
N VAL A 230 11.80 -3.23 -11.33
CA VAL A 230 12.71 -2.37 -12.11
C VAL A 230 14.12 -2.33 -11.49
N THR A 231 14.22 -2.30 -10.16
CA THR A 231 15.50 -2.28 -9.45
C THR A 231 16.23 -3.60 -9.62
N ASN A 232 15.49 -4.71 -9.50
CA ASN A 232 16.06 -6.04 -9.61
C ASN A 232 16.49 -6.37 -11.05
N ILE A 233 15.88 -5.79 -12.08
CA ILE A 233 16.34 -5.99 -13.48
C ILE A 233 17.82 -5.59 -13.63
N MET A 234 18.21 -4.44 -13.10
CA MET A 234 19.61 -3.97 -13.19
C MET A 234 20.55 -4.84 -12.33
N LEU A 235 20.16 -5.13 -11.09
CA LEU A 235 20.96 -5.95 -10.18
C LEU A 235 21.19 -7.37 -10.72
N ASN A 236 20.14 -7.98 -11.27
CA ASN A 236 20.20 -9.31 -11.87
C ASN A 236 21.12 -9.31 -13.11
N ALA A 237 21.10 -8.24 -13.91
CA ALA A 237 21.97 -8.14 -15.08
C ALA A 237 23.45 -8.11 -14.68
N VAL A 238 23.80 -7.30 -13.68
CA VAL A 238 25.18 -7.22 -13.17
C VAL A 238 25.60 -8.55 -12.52
N ALA A 239 24.71 -9.20 -11.77
CA ALA A 239 25.00 -10.50 -11.16
C ALA A 239 25.30 -11.58 -12.22
N LEU A 240 24.54 -11.60 -13.32
CA LEU A 240 24.78 -12.52 -14.44
C LEU A 240 26.13 -12.29 -15.12
N LEU A 241 26.54 -11.02 -15.30
CA LEU A 241 27.87 -10.69 -15.83
C LEU A 241 28.98 -11.21 -14.91
N PHE A 242 28.83 -11.04 -13.60
CA PHE A 242 29.78 -11.58 -12.62
C PHE A 242 29.91 -13.11 -12.70
N VAL A 243 28.79 -13.83 -12.88
CA VAL A 243 28.82 -15.29 -13.04
C VAL A 243 29.55 -15.71 -14.30
N LEU A 244 29.44 -14.93 -15.38
CA LEU A 244 30.13 -15.21 -16.64
C LEU A 244 31.66 -15.05 -16.50
N GLU A 245 32.12 -14.08 -15.71
CA GLU A 245 33.56 -13.75 -15.52
C GLU A 245 34.20 -14.47 -14.31
N ILE A 246 33.49 -15.41 -13.68
CA ILE A 246 33.95 -16.02 -12.43
C ILE A 246 35.25 -16.82 -12.60
N ASP A 247 35.46 -17.44 -13.76
CA ASP A 247 36.66 -18.23 -14.05
C ASP A 247 37.89 -17.35 -14.25
N ASP A 248 37.74 -16.17 -14.87
CA ASP A 248 38.81 -15.17 -14.99
C ASP A 248 39.24 -14.67 -13.61
N LEU A 249 38.27 -14.42 -12.73
CA LEU A 249 38.54 -14.02 -11.34
C LEU A 249 39.27 -15.13 -10.59
N LEU A 250 38.81 -16.38 -10.71
CA LEU A 250 39.46 -17.53 -10.08
C LEU A 250 40.88 -17.72 -10.62
N TYR A 251 41.09 -17.54 -11.93
CA TYR A 251 42.40 -17.65 -12.55
C TYR A 251 43.39 -16.64 -11.94
N LYS A 252 43.00 -15.37 -11.83
CA LYS A 252 43.85 -14.32 -11.23
C LYS A 252 44.25 -14.61 -9.78
N VAL A 253 43.42 -15.35 -9.03
CA VAL A 253 43.65 -15.65 -7.62
C VAL A 253 44.39 -16.96 -7.41
N LEU A 254 44.01 -18.02 -8.14
CA LEU A 254 44.43 -19.39 -7.87
C LEU A 254 45.50 -19.91 -8.83
N ALA A 255 45.68 -19.28 -10.01
CA ALA A 255 46.65 -19.76 -10.98
C ALA A 255 48.09 -19.53 -10.48
N PRO A 256 48.98 -20.54 -10.60
CA PRO A 256 50.39 -20.35 -10.25
C PRO A 256 51.02 -19.23 -11.10
N LYS A 257 51.78 -18.33 -10.47
CA LYS A 257 52.47 -17.22 -11.18
C LYS A 257 53.30 -17.68 -12.36
N HIS A 258 53.89 -18.88 -12.26
CA HIS A 258 54.64 -19.49 -13.36
C HIS A 258 53.74 -19.84 -14.56
N ALA A 259 52.56 -20.41 -14.32
CA ALA A 259 51.60 -20.73 -15.37
C ALA A 259 51.03 -19.47 -16.03
N ILE A 260 50.80 -18.39 -15.27
CA ILE A 260 50.37 -17.08 -15.80
C ILE A 260 51.42 -16.52 -16.77
N LYS A 261 52.68 -16.43 -16.33
CA LYS A 261 53.79 -15.96 -17.19
C LYS A 261 53.98 -16.86 -18.41
N TYR A 262 53.83 -18.17 -18.22
CA TYR A 262 53.96 -19.13 -19.32
C TYR A 262 52.83 -18.97 -20.34
N LEU A 263 51.58 -18.80 -19.90
CA LEU A 263 50.44 -18.59 -20.80
C LEU A 263 50.59 -17.29 -21.60
N ALA A 264 50.98 -16.20 -20.93
CA ALA A 264 51.21 -14.90 -21.58
C ALA A 264 52.38 -14.91 -22.61
N SER A 265 53.29 -15.87 -22.50
CA SER A 265 54.40 -16.05 -23.45
C SER A 265 54.01 -16.85 -24.70
N VAL A 266 52.82 -17.47 -24.72
CA VAL A 266 52.36 -18.26 -25.87
C VAL A 266 51.79 -17.32 -26.93
N ARG A 267 52.31 -17.42 -28.16
CA ARG A 267 51.84 -16.67 -29.32
C ARG A 267 50.37 -16.96 -29.64
N GLU A 268 49.67 -15.95 -30.13
CA GLU A 268 48.30 -16.04 -30.61
C GLU A 268 48.14 -17.12 -31.71
N PHE A 269 47.02 -17.85 -31.68
CA PHE A 269 46.76 -18.91 -32.65
C PHE A 269 46.20 -18.37 -33.97
N GLU A 270 46.69 -18.90 -35.09
CA GLU A 270 46.15 -18.57 -36.41
C GLU A 270 44.84 -19.32 -36.71
N VAL A 271 43.72 -18.60 -36.68
CA VAL A 271 42.37 -19.14 -36.95
C VAL A 271 42.08 -19.20 -38.45
N GLY A 272 42.92 -18.56 -39.28
CA GLY A 272 42.89 -18.60 -40.74
C GLY A 272 42.44 -17.30 -41.41
N HIS A 273 42.28 -17.40 -42.73
CA HIS A 273 41.97 -16.31 -43.65
C HIS A 273 40.47 -16.05 -43.74
N ARG A 274 40.07 -14.78 -43.72
CA ARG A 274 38.67 -14.35 -43.90
C ARG A 274 38.56 -13.40 -45.09
N LYS A 275 37.62 -13.71 -45.98
CA LYS A 275 37.28 -12.85 -47.10
C LYS A 275 36.35 -11.74 -46.62
N THR A 276 36.82 -10.49 -46.72
CA THR A 276 35.99 -9.31 -46.48
C THR A 276 35.52 -8.72 -47.80
N TRP A 277 34.24 -8.37 -47.90
CA TRP A 277 33.69 -7.68 -49.05
C TRP A 277 33.18 -6.31 -48.60
N ALA A 278 33.68 -5.24 -49.23
CA ALA A 278 33.38 -3.86 -48.86
C ALA A 278 33.59 -3.54 -47.36
N GLY A 279 34.57 -4.19 -46.72
CA GLY A 279 34.88 -4.03 -45.29
C GLY A 279 34.03 -4.86 -44.34
N VAL A 280 33.06 -5.64 -44.82
CA VAL A 280 32.20 -6.50 -44.01
C VAL A 280 32.48 -7.97 -44.30
N ASP A 281 32.63 -8.76 -43.24
CA ASP A 281 32.71 -10.22 -43.30
C ASP A 281 31.30 -10.82 -43.16
N MET A 282 30.99 -11.85 -43.96
CA MET A 282 29.75 -12.64 -43.87
C MET A 282 29.49 -13.16 -42.44
N SER A 283 30.55 -13.51 -41.70
CA SER A 283 30.44 -13.92 -40.30
C SER A 283 29.87 -12.81 -39.41
N CYS A 284 30.19 -11.54 -39.69
CA CYS A 284 29.65 -10.40 -38.95
C CYS A 284 28.14 -10.25 -39.21
N VAL A 285 27.71 -10.33 -40.47
CA VAL A 285 26.30 -10.26 -40.87
C VAL A 285 25.49 -11.39 -40.21
N VAL A 286 26.00 -12.62 -40.26
CA VAL A 286 25.33 -13.77 -39.64
C VAL A 286 25.19 -13.59 -38.12
N LYS A 287 26.24 -13.11 -37.43
CA LYS A 287 26.20 -12.88 -35.98
C LYS A 287 25.22 -11.78 -35.60
N VAL A 288 25.25 -10.63 -36.28
CA VAL A 288 24.32 -9.53 -36.02
C VAL A 288 22.88 -9.98 -36.29
N THR A 289 22.65 -10.70 -37.39
CA THR A 289 21.32 -11.23 -37.72
C THR A 289 20.85 -12.22 -36.63
N ALA A 290 21.70 -13.15 -36.20
CA ALA A 290 21.38 -14.11 -35.15
C ALA A 290 21.08 -13.41 -33.80
N LEU A 291 21.86 -12.39 -33.45
CA LEU A 291 21.66 -11.59 -32.24
C LEU A 291 20.31 -10.85 -32.30
N VAL A 292 20.02 -10.15 -33.40
CA VAL A 292 18.76 -9.42 -33.58
C VAL A 292 17.56 -10.34 -33.54
N LEU A 293 17.62 -11.51 -34.21
CA LEU A 293 16.53 -12.49 -34.19
C LEU A 293 16.32 -13.07 -32.78
N THR A 294 17.41 -13.38 -32.07
CA THR A 294 17.34 -13.92 -30.70
C THR A 294 16.75 -12.89 -29.74
N LEU A 295 17.24 -11.64 -29.77
CA LEU A 295 16.71 -10.54 -28.96
C LEU A 295 15.25 -10.24 -29.31
N GLY A 296 14.92 -10.16 -30.59
CA GLY A 296 13.53 -9.96 -31.04
C GLY A 296 12.60 -11.07 -30.54
N CYS A 297 13.06 -12.31 -30.53
CA CYS A 297 12.32 -13.46 -29.99
C CYS A 297 12.10 -13.31 -28.47
N PHE A 298 13.15 -13.05 -27.69
CA PHE A 298 13.02 -12.80 -26.24
C PHE A 298 12.09 -11.62 -25.95
N ILE A 299 12.31 -10.48 -26.58
CA ILE A 299 11.49 -9.28 -26.34
C ILE A 299 10.02 -9.57 -26.67
N ARG A 300 9.74 -10.21 -27.82
CA ARG A 300 8.36 -10.45 -28.27
C ARG A 300 7.64 -11.52 -27.47
N TYR A 301 8.30 -12.61 -27.10
CA TYR A 301 7.66 -13.78 -26.49
C TYR A 301 7.80 -13.84 -24.97
N THR A 302 8.78 -13.16 -24.38
CA THR A 302 8.98 -13.17 -22.92
C THR A 302 8.75 -11.79 -22.31
N VAL A 303 9.46 -10.74 -22.75
CA VAL A 303 9.33 -9.40 -22.14
C VAL A 303 7.94 -8.81 -22.35
N TRP A 304 7.44 -8.83 -23.59
CA TRP A 304 6.12 -8.29 -23.90
C TRP A 304 5.01 -9.09 -23.22
N GLU A 305 5.11 -10.41 -23.23
CA GLU A 305 4.18 -11.30 -22.53
C GLU A 305 4.18 -11.02 -21.03
N ASN A 306 5.36 -10.79 -20.44
CA ASN A 306 5.51 -10.45 -19.04
C ASN A 306 4.81 -9.12 -18.69
N ALA A 307 4.90 -8.13 -19.58
CA ALA A 307 4.20 -6.85 -19.44
C ALA A 307 2.68 -7.01 -19.53
N VAL A 308 2.19 -7.82 -20.47
CA VAL A 308 0.75 -8.13 -20.59
C VAL A 308 0.24 -8.84 -19.33
N GLN A 309 1.00 -9.81 -18.79
CA GLN A 309 0.62 -10.48 -17.55
C GLN A 309 0.61 -9.53 -16.34
N ALA A 310 1.56 -8.60 -16.26
CA ALA A 310 1.56 -7.58 -15.23
C ALA A 310 0.33 -6.65 -15.34
N ASP A 311 -0.05 -6.28 -16.57
CA ASP A 311 -1.25 -5.48 -16.83
C ASP A 311 -2.53 -6.22 -16.43
N HIS A 312 -2.63 -7.52 -16.77
CA HIS A 312 -3.73 -8.38 -16.33
C HIS A 312 -3.79 -8.51 -14.81
N ALA A 313 -2.66 -8.61 -14.11
CA ALA A 313 -2.65 -8.65 -12.66
C ALA A 313 -3.18 -7.34 -12.05
N ARG A 314 -2.78 -6.18 -12.60
CA ARG A 314 -3.31 -4.88 -12.20
C ARG A 314 -4.81 -4.77 -12.47
N ASP A 315 -5.26 -5.16 -13.66
CA ASP A 315 -6.66 -5.10 -14.06
C ASP A 315 -7.54 -6.08 -13.25
N LEU A 316 -7.00 -7.24 -12.89
CA LEU A 316 -7.71 -8.19 -12.05
C LEU A 316 -7.92 -7.64 -10.62
N LEU A 317 -6.95 -6.89 -10.09
CA LEU A 317 -7.05 -6.26 -8.78
C LEU A 317 -7.90 -4.97 -8.81
N CYS A 318 -7.68 -4.11 -9.79
CA CYS A 318 -8.17 -2.73 -9.81
C CYS A 318 -9.02 -2.35 -11.03
N GLY A 319 -9.25 -3.27 -11.96
CA GLY A 319 -10.16 -3.06 -13.09
C GLY A 319 -11.63 -3.10 -12.67
N GLY A 320 -12.51 -2.59 -13.52
CA GLY A 320 -13.96 -2.59 -13.27
C GLY A 320 -14.40 -1.72 -12.08
N ASN A 321 -15.59 -2.01 -11.52
CA ASN A 321 -16.10 -1.29 -10.35
C ASN A 321 -15.33 -1.71 -9.10
N GLN A 322 -14.83 -0.74 -8.35
CA GLN A 322 -14.10 -0.95 -7.10
C GLN A 322 -15.02 -0.70 -5.88
N ASP A 323 -16.08 0.08 -6.05
CA ASP A 323 -16.82 0.71 -4.96
C ASP A 323 -18.10 -0.07 -4.62
N PHE A 324 -17.95 -1.36 -4.31
CA PHE A 324 -19.04 -2.19 -3.81
C PHE A 324 -18.52 -3.33 -2.91
N VAL A 325 -19.42 -3.92 -2.13
CA VAL A 325 -19.17 -5.15 -1.37
C VAL A 325 -20.29 -6.16 -1.58
N TYR A 326 -19.99 -7.43 -1.34
CA TYR A 326 -20.97 -8.51 -1.32
C TYR A 326 -20.92 -9.30 -0.01
N GLY A 327 -22.02 -9.94 0.33
CA GLY A 327 -22.11 -10.93 1.40
C GLY A 327 -23.14 -11.99 1.06
N SER A 328 -23.06 -13.16 1.68
CA SER A 328 -24.04 -14.23 1.49
C SER A 328 -24.57 -14.72 2.82
N HIS A 329 -25.87 -14.99 2.92
CA HIS A 329 -26.42 -15.57 4.15
C HIS A 329 -25.83 -16.98 4.35
N PRO A 330 -25.18 -17.28 5.49
CA PRO A 330 -24.35 -18.47 5.67
C PRO A 330 -25.11 -19.79 5.53
N SER A 331 -26.41 -19.79 5.85
CA SER A 331 -27.26 -21.00 5.80
C SER A 331 -28.26 -21.04 4.65
N LEU A 332 -28.55 -19.90 4.02
CA LEU A 332 -29.60 -19.79 3.00
C LEU A 332 -29.00 -19.64 1.59
N GLY A 333 -27.78 -19.10 1.51
CA GLY A 333 -27.05 -18.92 0.25
C GLY A 333 -27.35 -17.69 -0.62
N PRO A 334 -28.40 -16.85 -0.44
CA PRO A 334 -28.54 -15.68 -1.31
C PRO A 334 -27.37 -14.72 -1.09
N VAL A 335 -26.86 -14.19 -2.20
CA VAL A 335 -25.81 -13.18 -2.24
C VAL A 335 -26.45 -11.81 -2.34
N PHE A 336 -26.05 -10.92 -1.45
CA PHE A 336 -26.42 -9.51 -1.43
C PHE A 336 -25.21 -8.69 -1.84
N VAL A 337 -25.46 -7.61 -2.58
CA VAL A 337 -24.45 -6.64 -2.98
C VAL A 337 -24.93 -5.27 -2.53
N ALA A 338 -24.01 -4.45 -2.04
CA ALA A 338 -24.27 -3.06 -1.68
C ALA A 338 -23.15 -2.19 -2.25
N ASP A 339 -23.52 -1.04 -2.80
CA ASP A 339 -22.57 -0.03 -3.24
C ASP A 339 -21.85 0.56 -2.01
N THR A 340 -20.57 0.87 -2.17
CA THR A 340 -19.76 1.57 -1.17
C THR A 340 -19.39 2.96 -1.66
N LEU A 341 -18.89 3.80 -0.77
CA LEU A 341 -18.30 5.07 -1.17
C LEU A 341 -16.94 4.81 -1.84
N PRO A 342 -16.56 5.62 -2.85
CA PRO A 342 -15.18 5.66 -3.31
C PRO A 342 -14.28 6.00 -2.14
N PHE A 343 -13.17 5.28 -1.99
CA PHE A 343 -12.22 5.60 -0.95
C PHE A 343 -11.72 7.03 -1.14
N ASP A 344 -11.92 7.91 -0.16
CA ASP A 344 -11.25 9.21 -0.10
C ASP A 344 -10.39 9.24 1.15
N GLN A 345 -9.09 9.48 0.95
CA GLN A 345 -8.11 9.61 2.03
C GLN A 345 -8.43 10.76 3.01
N ARG A 346 -9.29 11.70 2.61
CA ARG A 346 -9.79 12.79 3.45
C ARG A 346 -11.06 12.42 4.21
N ALA A 347 -11.78 11.39 3.76
CA ALA A 347 -13.06 10.91 4.32
C ALA A 347 -12.90 9.76 5.32
N ALA A 348 -11.74 9.64 6.00
CA ALA A 348 -11.70 8.84 7.21
C ALA A 348 -12.68 9.49 8.20
N ASN A 349 -13.83 8.85 8.44
CA ASN A 349 -14.99 9.34 9.21
C ASN A 349 -14.66 9.59 10.69
N MET A 350 -13.75 10.51 10.98
CA MET A 350 -13.62 11.15 12.27
C MET A 350 -14.52 12.38 12.27
N LEU A 351 -15.12 12.68 13.41
CA LEU A 351 -15.80 13.96 13.59
C LEU A 351 -14.82 15.11 13.23
N PRO A 352 -15.30 16.18 12.58
CA PRO A 352 -14.46 17.33 12.26
C PRO A 352 -13.69 17.83 13.50
N GLY A 353 -12.38 18.04 13.37
CA GLY A 353 -11.52 18.48 14.48
C GLY A 353 -10.88 17.37 15.33
N MET A 354 -11.32 16.11 15.21
CA MET A 354 -10.78 15.01 16.03
C MET A 354 -9.40 14.50 15.61
N ARG A 355 -9.05 14.63 14.32
CA ARG A 355 -7.80 14.07 13.79
C ARG A 355 -6.53 14.60 14.49
N PRO A 356 -6.37 15.91 14.74
CA PRO A 356 -5.27 16.43 15.56
C PRO A 356 -5.17 15.78 16.95
N LEU A 357 -6.30 15.65 17.66
CA LEU A 357 -6.35 15.03 18.98
C LEU A 357 -5.93 13.55 18.92
N VAL A 358 -6.50 12.79 17.99
CA VAL A 358 -6.15 11.37 17.79
C VAL A 358 -4.67 11.20 17.46
N ASN A 359 -4.11 12.06 16.60
CA ASN A 359 -2.67 12.04 16.32
C ASN A 359 -1.84 12.24 17.60
N GLN A 360 -2.20 13.21 18.43
CA GLN A 360 -1.49 13.44 19.70
C GLN A 360 -1.55 12.21 20.60
N VAL A 361 -2.71 11.57 20.73
CA VAL A 361 -2.86 10.32 21.50
C VAL A 361 -1.98 9.21 20.91
N VAL A 362 -2.10 8.92 19.62
CA VAL A 362 -1.37 7.82 18.96
C VAL A 362 0.14 7.93 19.12
N PHE A 363 0.71 9.13 18.96
CA PHE A 363 2.16 9.32 19.02
C PHE A 363 2.72 9.47 20.43
N ASN A 364 1.86 9.71 21.43
CA ASN A 364 2.31 9.97 22.79
C ASN A 364 1.85 8.94 23.82
N TYR A 365 0.83 8.14 23.51
CA TYR A 365 0.25 7.17 24.40
C TYR A 365 1.29 6.12 24.81
N ASN A 366 1.40 5.94 26.11
CA ASN A 366 2.29 4.97 26.72
C ASN A 366 1.58 4.37 27.92
N VAL A 367 1.44 3.04 27.91
CA VAL A 367 0.74 2.32 28.97
C VAL A 367 1.43 2.49 30.34
N ALA A 368 2.74 2.77 30.36
CA ALA A 368 3.49 3.00 31.59
C ALA A 368 3.09 4.33 32.28
N ASP A 369 2.54 5.28 31.54
CA ASP A 369 2.12 6.60 32.03
C ASP A 369 0.64 6.59 32.48
N MET A 370 0.03 5.40 32.63
CA MET A 370 -1.36 5.29 33.06
C MET A 370 -1.51 5.35 34.57
N ASP A 371 -2.57 6.04 35.01
CA ASP A 371 -3.07 5.99 36.38
C ASP A 371 -4.50 5.42 36.38
N LYS A 372 -4.64 4.22 36.96
CA LYS A 372 -5.87 3.41 37.00
C LYS A 372 -6.46 3.12 35.61
N TYR A 373 -7.39 3.95 35.14
CA TYR A 373 -8.14 3.80 33.88
C TYR A 373 -7.96 5.00 32.95
N MET A 374 -7.00 5.88 33.25
CA MET A 374 -6.77 7.08 32.45
C MET A 374 -5.29 7.24 32.14
N TRP A 375 -5.02 7.58 30.89
CA TRP A 375 -3.73 8.07 30.45
C TRP A 375 -3.80 9.60 30.40
N ARG A 376 -2.83 10.27 31.02
CA ARG A 376 -2.71 11.73 31.00
C ARG A 376 -1.35 12.16 30.50
N LYS A 377 -1.30 13.22 29.70
CA LYS A 377 -0.06 13.82 29.26
C LYS A 377 -0.23 15.27 28.86
N GLU A 378 0.74 16.09 29.20
CA GLU A 378 0.82 17.45 28.68
C GLU A 378 1.49 17.44 27.30
N VAL A 379 0.79 17.91 26.28
CA VAL A 379 1.29 18.01 24.90
C VAL A 379 0.97 19.41 24.38
N ASP A 380 1.98 20.13 23.90
CA ASP A 380 1.87 21.50 23.39
C ASP A 380 1.19 22.49 24.36
N GLY A 381 1.40 22.31 25.68
CA GLY A 381 0.80 23.14 26.74
C GLY A 381 -0.69 22.86 27.01
N LYS A 382 -1.24 21.78 26.45
CA LYS A 382 -2.59 21.29 26.74
C LYS A 382 -2.52 19.97 27.50
N SER A 383 -3.38 19.82 28.51
CA SER A 383 -3.56 18.56 29.23
C SER A 383 -4.42 17.62 28.39
N LEU A 384 -3.84 16.52 27.92
CA LEU A 384 -4.56 15.45 27.25
C LEU A 384 -4.89 14.37 28.28
N ALA A 385 -6.12 13.91 28.26
CA ALA A 385 -6.58 12.77 29.03
C ALA A 385 -7.40 11.84 28.13
N VAL A 386 -7.14 10.54 28.20
CA VAL A 386 -7.87 9.51 27.44
C VAL A 386 -8.18 8.35 28.36
N LYS A 387 -9.41 7.84 28.26
CA LYS A 387 -9.85 6.67 29.02
C LYS A 387 -9.28 5.39 28.41
N HIS A 388 -8.69 4.56 29.25
CA HIS A 388 -8.22 3.22 28.90
C HIS A 388 -9.27 2.19 29.29
N LEU A 389 -9.67 1.36 28.31
CA LEU A 389 -10.54 0.22 28.53
C LEU A 389 -9.69 -1.06 28.64
N PRO A 390 -10.02 -1.98 29.56
CA PRO A 390 -9.19 -3.15 29.86
C PRO A 390 -9.20 -4.20 28.73
N SER A 391 -10.16 -4.14 27.80
CA SER A 391 -10.22 -5.03 26.64
C SER A 391 -10.75 -4.35 25.38
N ALA A 392 -10.32 -4.86 24.22
CA ALA A 392 -10.83 -4.42 22.92
C ALA A 392 -12.33 -4.75 22.73
N SER A 393 -12.82 -5.84 23.34
CA SER A 393 -14.24 -6.19 23.34
C SER A 393 -15.10 -5.18 24.09
N GLU A 394 -14.60 -4.60 25.19
CA GLU A 394 -15.30 -3.52 25.90
C GLU A 394 -15.30 -2.23 25.09
N MET A 395 -14.20 -1.94 24.39
CA MET A 395 -14.13 -0.81 23.45
C MET A 395 -15.11 -0.98 22.29
N GLU A 396 -15.22 -2.18 21.72
CA GLU A 396 -16.16 -2.48 20.64
C GLU A 396 -17.61 -2.38 21.12
N ALA A 397 -17.92 -2.90 22.31
CA ALA A 397 -19.23 -2.72 22.93
C ALA A 397 -19.58 -1.24 23.14
N TRP A 398 -18.60 -0.42 23.53
CA TRP A 398 -18.77 1.04 23.68
C TRP A 398 -19.00 1.75 22.34
N LEU A 399 -18.23 1.41 21.30
CA LEU A 399 -18.38 1.99 19.96
C LEU A 399 -19.72 1.65 19.28
N HIS A 400 -20.41 0.62 19.76
CA HIS A 400 -21.72 0.20 19.26
C HIS A 400 -22.91 0.82 20.00
N MET A 401 -22.69 1.61 21.06
CA MET A 401 -23.76 2.32 21.74
C MET A 401 -24.35 3.41 20.85
N THR A 402 -25.67 3.55 20.90
CA THR A 402 -26.34 4.71 20.31
C THR A 402 -26.06 5.98 21.11
N ASP A 403 -26.22 7.12 20.46
CA ASP A 403 -26.16 8.44 21.09
C ASP A 403 -27.21 8.63 22.19
N THR A 404 -28.33 7.90 22.13
CA THR A 404 -29.36 7.87 23.18
C THR A 404 -29.04 6.95 24.36
N GLU A 405 -28.24 5.90 24.15
CA GLU A 405 -27.82 4.97 25.22
C GLU A 405 -26.63 5.53 26.00
N ALA A 406 -25.68 6.19 25.30
CA ALA A 406 -24.46 6.71 25.90
C ALA A 406 -24.63 7.64 27.13
N PRO A 407 -25.64 8.55 27.21
CA PRO A 407 -25.88 9.39 28.38
C PRO A 407 -26.44 8.63 29.59
N GLU A 408 -27.17 7.53 29.35
CA GLU A 408 -27.87 6.74 30.37
C GLU A 408 -27.06 5.54 30.88
N GLU A 409 -26.12 5.06 30.07
CA GLU A 409 -25.44 3.80 30.32
C GLU A 409 -24.48 3.86 31.52
N SER A 410 -24.59 2.86 32.38
CA SER A 410 -23.73 2.65 33.56
C SER A 410 -22.77 1.47 33.40
N ALA A 411 -22.80 0.80 32.24
CA ALA A 411 -22.25 -0.53 31.93
C ALA A 411 -20.81 -0.82 32.38
N PHE A 412 -19.94 0.17 32.53
CA PHE A 412 -18.50 -0.09 32.72
C PHE A 412 -17.98 0.13 34.14
N GLY A 413 -18.81 -0.15 35.16
CA GLY A 413 -18.39 -0.23 36.58
C GLY A 413 -17.80 1.05 37.18
N SER A 414 -17.77 2.12 36.40
CA SER A 414 -17.29 3.46 36.73
C SER A 414 -18.13 4.44 35.93
N ARG A 415 -18.61 5.46 36.64
CA ARG A 415 -19.54 6.52 36.23
C ARG A 415 -19.01 7.25 35.00
N SER A 416 -19.28 6.72 33.80
CA SER A 416 -18.41 6.98 32.65
C SER A 416 -18.47 8.41 32.13
N TYR A 417 -19.61 9.08 32.22
CA TYR A 417 -19.73 10.51 31.91
C TYR A 417 -19.87 11.39 33.17
N GLY A 418 -19.62 10.87 34.38
CA GLY A 418 -20.02 11.46 35.66
C GLY A 418 -21.41 10.96 36.10
N THR A 419 -21.85 11.19 37.34
CA THR A 419 -23.24 10.85 37.80
C THR A 419 -24.11 12.08 38.06
N PHE A 420 -23.62 13.26 37.72
CA PHE A 420 -24.15 14.50 38.27
C PHE A 420 -24.75 15.36 37.17
N CYS A 421 -25.85 15.99 37.52
CA CYS A 421 -26.51 16.99 36.71
C CYS A 421 -25.92 18.38 37.00
N LYS A 422 -24.60 18.48 36.90
CA LYS A 422 -23.81 19.70 37.14
C LYS A 422 -22.81 19.92 36.03
N ASP A 423 -22.58 21.19 35.71
CA ASP A 423 -21.53 21.56 34.76
C ASP A 423 -20.16 21.09 35.26
N GLN A 424 -19.38 20.49 34.37
CA GLN A 424 -18.09 19.88 34.70
C GLN A 424 -16.91 20.84 34.46
N ASP A 425 -17.07 22.13 34.77
CA ASP A 425 -16.03 23.15 34.60
C ASP A 425 -14.85 23.03 35.57
N ASP A 426 -15.05 22.30 36.66
CA ASP A 426 -14.09 22.22 37.75
C ASP A 426 -13.13 21.02 37.54
N PRO A 427 -11.81 21.26 37.48
CA PRO A 427 -10.80 20.20 37.28
C PRO A 427 -10.70 19.22 38.46
N GLU A 428 -11.37 19.44 39.59
CA GLU A 428 -11.47 18.45 40.66
C GLU A 428 -12.38 17.25 40.28
N TRP A 429 -13.20 17.37 39.23
CA TRP A 429 -14.07 16.30 38.74
C TRP A 429 -13.35 15.39 37.75
N TRP A 430 -12.56 14.47 38.29
CA TRP A 430 -11.78 13.47 37.55
C TRP A 430 -12.56 12.66 36.49
N GLU A 431 -13.89 12.61 36.58
CA GLU A 431 -14.79 11.86 35.68
C GLU A 431 -14.96 12.56 34.31
N ALA A 432 -14.77 13.89 34.25
CA ALA A 432 -14.91 14.71 33.04
C ALA A 432 -13.57 15.06 32.35
N ASP A 433 -12.43 14.87 33.04
CA ASP A 433 -11.08 15.15 32.53
C ASP A 433 -10.81 14.56 31.14
N TRP A 434 -11.24 13.31 30.91
CA TRP A 434 -10.97 12.60 29.64
C TRP A 434 -11.91 13.00 28.50
N ILE A 435 -12.97 13.76 28.80
CA ILE A 435 -13.98 14.19 27.83
C ILE A 435 -13.66 15.59 27.30
N TRP A 436 -13.15 16.48 28.16
CA TRP A 436 -12.81 17.85 27.80
C TRP A 436 -11.89 17.99 26.56
N PRO A 437 -10.82 17.19 26.39
CA PRO A 437 -10.00 17.24 25.18
C PRO A 437 -10.81 16.96 23.91
N THR A 438 -11.79 16.05 23.98
CA THR A 438 -12.70 15.74 22.87
C THR A 438 -13.64 16.91 22.59
N LEU A 439 -14.24 17.48 23.63
CA LEU A 439 -15.14 18.63 23.49
C LEU A 439 -14.40 19.86 22.94
N GLU A 440 -13.20 20.14 23.42
CA GLU A 440 -12.33 21.22 22.92
C GLU A 440 -11.94 20.96 21.46
N ALA A 441 -11.63 19.73 21.06
CA ALA A 441 -11.32 19.39 19.67
C ALA A 441 -12.51 19.60 18.73
N LEU A 442 -13.73 19.34 19.20
CA LEU A 442 -14.96 19.49 18.41
C LEU A 442 -15.45 20.94 18.32
N THR A 443 -15.26 21.73 19.38
CA THR A 443 -15.93 23.05 19.52
C THR A 443 -14.98 24.22 19.74
N GLY A 444 -13.74 23.95 20.18
CA GLY A 444 -12.79 24.96 20.65
C GLY A 444 -13.09 25.51 22.05
N ALA A 445 -14.16 25.08 22.71
CA ALA A 445 -14.53 25.55 24.04
C ALA A 445 -13.71 24.87 25.15
N THR A 446 -13.31 25.66 26.14
CA THR A 446 -12.54 25.19 27.32
C THR A 446 -13.35 25.23 28.61
N SER A 447 -14.58 25.74 28.54
CA SER A 447 -15.54 25.78 29.66
C SER A 447 -16.98 25.67 29.14
N CYS A 448 -17.92 25.34 30.02
CA CYS A 448 -19.33 25.26 29.72
C CYS A 448 -19.91 26.60 29.30
N ALA A 449 -19.41 27.71 29.86
CA ALA A 449 -19.78 29.06 29.43
C ALA A 449 -19.43 29.31 27.95
N GLU A 450 -18.26 28.85 27.49
CA GLU A 450 -17.85 28.91 26.08
C GLU A 450 -18.57 27.88 25.22
N ALA A 451 -18.93 26.72 25.79
CA ALA A 451 -19.63 25.64 25.08
C ALA A 451 -21.14 25.92 24.90
N LYS A 452 -21.70 26.90 25.61
CA LYS A 452 -23.13 27.26 25.57
C LYS A 452 -23.72 27.43 24.16
N PRO A 453 -23.05 28.07 23.18
CA PRO A 453 -23.58 28.22 21.81
C PRO A 453 -23.78 26.88 21.08
N PHE A 454 -23.14 25.80 21.54
CA PHE A 454 -23.21 24.48 20.93
C PHE A 454 -24.28 23.58 21.56
N CYS A 455 -24.93 24.02 22.65
CA CYS A 455 -25.92 23.23 23.39
C CYS A 455 -27.13 22.80 22.55
N ASP A 456 -27.52 23.57 21.54
CA ASP A 456 -28.68 23.28 20.69
C ASP A 456 -28.28 22.57 19.36
N GLN A 457 -27.01 22.22 19.17
CA GLN A 457 -26.56 21.47 17.99
C GLN A 457 -26.85 19.96 18.13
N LYS A 458 -27.48 19.38 17.11
CA LYS A 458 -27.88 17.96 17.13
C LYS A 458 -26.68 17.00 17.17
N ASP A 459 -25.61 17.33 16.43
CA ASP A 459 -24.43 16.48 16.26
C ASP A 459 -23.43 16.56 17.43
N LEU A 460 -23.74 17.33 18.48
CA LEU A 460 -22.89 17.55 19.66
C LEU A 460 -23.58 17.17 20.98
N PRO A 461 -24.09 15.94 21.15
CA PRO A 461 -24.69 15.51 22.42
C PRO A 461 -23.71 15.56 23.60
N LEU A 462 -22.41 15.44 23.33
CA LEU A 462 -21.35 15.53 24.34
C LEU A 462 -21.37 16.84 25.11
N VAL A 463 -21.73 17.96 24.47
CA VAL A 463 -21.79 19.27 25.13
C VAL A 463 -22.85 19.26 26.24
N ARG A 464 -24.00 18.63 26.00
CA ARG A 464 -25.09 18.49 26.99
C ARG A 464 -24.75 17.48 28.09
N MET A 465 -23.94 16.46 27.77
CA MET A 465 -23.47 15.48 28.76
C MET A 465 -22.47 16.10 29.76
N VAL A 466 -21.60 17.01 29.29
CA VAL A 466 -20.55 17.68 30.09
C VAL A 466 -21.07 18.96 30.77
N CYS A 467 -21.99 19.68 30.12
CA CYS A 467 -22.52 20.97 30.58
C CYS A 467 -24.05 20.94 30.77
N PRO A 468 -24.59 20.04 31.60
CA PRO A 468 -26.04 19.85 31.72
C PRO A 468 -26.77 21.05 32.35
N GLU A 469 -26.15 21.84 33.23
CA GLU A 469 -26.79 23.03 33.79
C GLU A 469 -26.78 24.17 32.77
N THR A 470 -25.63 24.45 32.17
CA THR A 470 -25.49 25.50 31.16
C THR A 470 -26.37 25.26 29.95
N CYS A 471 -26.49 24.01 29.49
CA CYS A 471 -27.37 23.68 28.38
C CYS A 471 -28.86 23.64 28.74
N GLY A 472 -29.21 23.55 30.03
CA GLY A 472 -30.59 23.53 30.50
C GLY A 472 -31.18 22.14 30.69
N CYS A 473 -30.36 21.09 30.76
CA CYS A 473 -30.82 19.73 31.04
C CYS A 473 -31.55 19.62 32.39
N THR A 474 -31.18 20.46 33.37
CA THR A 474 -31.70 20.45 34.74
C THR A 474 -32.85 21.42 35.00
N ASP A 475 -33.35 22.07 33.96
CA ASP A 475 -34.46 23.03 34.04
C ASP A 475 -35.46 22.76 32.92
N ALA A 476 -36.68 22.36 33.30
CA ALA A 476 -37.77 22.10 32.35
C ALA A 476 -38.11 23.38 31.56
N ALA A 477 -37.96 24.57 32.17
CA ALA A 477 -38.24 25.86 31.56
C ALA A 477 -37.05 26.46 30.80
N SER A 478 -36.00 25.68 30.51
CA SER A 478 -34.81 26.16 29.82
C SER A 478 -35.01 26.53 28.35
N GLY A 479 -36.08 26.03 27.72
CA GLY A 479 -36.32 26.16 26.28
C GLY A 479 -35.43 25.27 25.41
N LEU A 480 -34.71 24.31 26.00
CA LEU A 480 -33.94 23.32 25.24
C LEU A 480 -34.90 22.40 24.45
N TYR A 481 -34.64 22.22 23.15
CA TYR A 481 -35.40 21.27 22.32
C TYR A 481 -34.80 19.86 22.36
N SER A 482 -33.49 19.76 22.09
CA SER A 482 -32.78 18.48 21.96
C SER A 482 -32.53 17.88 23.34
N ASP A 483 -33.18 16.75 23.64
CA ASP A 483 -32.97 16.03 24.90
C ASP A 483 -31.84 14.99 24.77
N ASN A 484 -31.44 14.62 23.55
CA ASN A 484 -30.30 13.74 23.30
C ASN A 484 -29.01 14.29 23.93
N GLY A 485 -28.34 13.55 24.80
CA GLY A 485 -27.18 14.01 25.57
C GLY A 485 -27.52 14.60 26.96
N CYS A 486 -28.79 14.96 27.21
CA CYS A 486 -29.27 15.16 28.57
C CYS A 486 -29.59 13.81 29.21
N ARG A 487 -29.45 13.72 30.53
CA ARG A 487 -29.74 12.50 31.27
C ARG A 487 -31.12 12.52 31.86
N GLN A 488 -31.80 11.38 31.86
CA GLN A 488 -33.12 11.22 32.46
C GLN A 488 -33.10 11.51 33.97
N LEU A 489 -31.99 11.19 34.66
CA LEU A 489 -31.86 11.50 36.09
C LEU A 489 -31.89 13.01 36.38
N CYS A 490 -31.53 13.86 35.41
CA CYS A 490 -31.59 15.32 35.57
C CYS A 490 -33.01 15.87 35.62
N GLN A 491 -34.00 15.11 35.12
CA GLN A 491 -35.40 15.46 35.26
C GLN A 491 -35.87 15.34 36.72
N LYS A 492 -35.16 14.56 37.56
CA LYS A 492 -35.44 14.41 39.00
C LYS A 492 -34.80 15.50 39.85
N GLU A 493 -33.98 16.37 39.27
CA GLU A 493 -33.32 17.45 40.01
C GLU A 493 -34.33 18.46 40.55
N PHE A 494 -33.99 19.07 41.69
CA PHE A 494 -34.87 20.03 42.35
C PHE A 494 -35.22 21.22 41.44
N ARG A 495 -34.27 21.71 40.63
CA ARG A 495 -34.52 22.83 39.71
C ARG A 495 -35.55 22.46 38.64
N PHE A 496 -35.44 21.27 38.07
CA PHE A 496 -36.34 20.77 37.04
C PHE A 496 -37.77 20.64 37.60
N GLN A 497 -37.91 19.96 38.74
CA GLN A 497 -39.20 19.78 39.42
C GLN A 497 -39.79 21.11 39.87
N ARG A 498 -38.97 22.04 40.36
CA ARG A 498 -39.42 23.38 40.73
C ARG A 498 -39.93 24.18 39.53
N ALA A 499 -39.34 24.02 38.35
CA ALA A 499 -39.80 24.66 37.12
C ALA A 499 -41.19 24.14 36.72
N LEU A 500 -41.43 22.83 36.81
CA LEU A 500 -42.76 22.23 36.61
C LEU A 500 -43.77 22.75 37.64
N ASN A 501 -43.41 22.76 38.92
CA ASN A 501 -44.32 23.17 40.00
C ASN A 501 -44.69 24.66 39.98
N ARG A 502 -43.83 25.51 39.43
CA ARG A 502 -44.04 26.96 39.36
C ARG A 502 -44.68 27.42 38.06
N SER A 503 -44.81 26.54 37.09
CA SER A 503 -45.39 26.90 35.81
C SER A 503 -46.91 26.94 35.94
N ASP A 504 -47.51 28.05 35.50
CA ASP A 504 -48.96 28.21 35.49
C ASP A 504 -49.59 27.31 34.41
N CYS A 505 -50.80 26.82 34.70
CA CYS A 505 -51.60 26.00 33.78
C CYS A 505 -52.38 26.84 32.76
N HIS A 506 -51.69 27.66 31.98
CA HIS A 506 -52.27 28.36 30.83
C HIS A 506 -51.25 28.43 29.70
N ASP A 507 -51.78 28.39 28.48
CA ASP A 507 -50.98 28.52 27.26
C ASP A 507 -50.26 29.87 27.19
N PHE A 508 -49.01 29.85 26.73
CA PHE A 508 -48.19 31.02 26.52
C PHE A 508 -48.91 32.14 25.75
N ALA A 509 -48.90 33.33 26.35
CA ALA A 509 -49.34 34.57 25.71
C ALA A 509 -48.14 35.44 25.33
N VAL A 510 -48.16 36.06 24.14
CA VAL A 510 -47.04 36.87 23.58
C VAL A 510 -46.56 38.00 24.50
N SER A 511 -47.41 38.46 25.43
CA SER A 511 -47.08 39.44 26.47
C SER A 511 -46.13 38.93 27.56
N GLU A 512 -45.96 37.61 27.70
CA GLU A 512 -45.15 36.97 28.74
C GLU A 512 -43.69 36.87 28.30
N VAL A 513 -42.89 37.89 28.60
CA VAL A 513 -41.50 38.04 28.11
C VAL A 513 -40.63 36.80 28.36
N HIS A 514 -40.69 36.21 29.55
CA HIS A 514 -39.84 35.05 29.89
C HIS A 514 -40.27 33.79 29.14
N ARG A 515 -41.58 33.51 29.06
CA ARG A 515 -42.11 32.37 28.30
C ARG A 515 -41.89 32.52 26.80
N LYS A 516 -41.86 33.76 26.30
CA LYS A 516 -41.49 34.07 24.91
C LYS A 516 -40.07 33.65 24.60
N GLU A 517 -39.10 33.92 25.47
CA GLU A 517 -37.70 33.51 25.27
C GLU A 517 -37.57 31.97 25.24
N VAL A 518 -38.26 31.28 26.16
CA VAL A 518 -38.30 29.81 26.22
C VAL A 518 -38.90 29.23 24.94
N TRP A 519 -40.02 29.78 24.47
CA TRP A 519 -40.69 29.39 23.23
C TRP A 519 -39.78 29.58 22.01
N GLN A 520 -39.14 30.74 21.90
CA GLN A 520 -38.26 31.05 20.78
C GLN A 520 -37.02 30.16 20.75
N ARG A 521 -36.42 29.88 21.92
CA ARG A 521 -35.30 28.95 22.00
C ARG A 521 -35.71 27.53 21.60
N TRP A 522 -36.86 27.05 22.06
CA TRP A 522 -37.35 25.72 21.72
C TRP A 522 -37.54 25.56 20.21
N TRP A 523 -38.17 26.54 19.55
CA TRP A 523 -38.34 26.51 18.09
C TRP A 523 -37.03 26.68 17.32
N SER A 524 -36.10 27.49 17.82
CA SER A 524 -34.75 27.58 17.25
C SER A 524 -34.03 26.23 17.33
N GLY A 525 -34.17 25.51 18.44
CA GLY A 525 -33.62 24.17 18.61
C GLY A 525 -34.29 23.14 17.70
N PHE A 526 -35.63 23.20 17.56
CA PHE A 526 -36.39 22.38 16.61
C PHE A 526 -35.88 22.58 15.18
N TYR A 527 -35.70 23.83 14.75
CA TYR A 527 -35.22 24.16 13.41
C TYR A 527 -33.82 23.58 13.18
N ASN A 528 -32.88 23.85 14.09
CA ASN A 528 -31.50 23.34 13.98
C ASN A 528 -31.45 21.81 13.94
N HIS A 529 -32.30 21.14 14.71
CA HIS A 529 -32.37 19.68 14.72
C HIS A 529 -32.95 19.11 13.40
N SER A 530 -34.00 19.75 12.88
CA SER A 530 -34.78 19.27 11.73
C SER A 530 -34.21 19.67 10.37
N GLN A 531 -33.22 20.56 10.34
CA GLN A 531 -32.51 20.94 9.11
C GLN A 531 -31.96 19.71 8.36
N GLY A 532 -32.26 19.65 7.06
CA GLY A 532 -31.88 18.56 6.15
C GLY A 532 -32.80 17.33 6.21
N THR A 533 -33.66 17.22 7.21
CA THR A 533 -34.65 16.13 7.34
C THR A 533 -36.03 16.58 6.88
N TRP A 534 -36.41 17.81 7.19
CA TRP A 534 -37.69 18.40 6.82
C TRP A 534 -37.50 19.41 5.70
N ASP A 535 -38.48 19.50 4.80
CA ASP A 535 -38.51 20.52 3.75
C ASP A 535 -38.60 21.92 4.38
N GLU A 536 -37.89 22.90 3.83
CA GLU A 536 -37.90 24.27 4.34
C GLU A 536 -39.29 24.89 4.22
N ASP A 537 -40.08 24.48 3.22
CA ASP A 537 -41.47 24.93 3.03
C ASP A 537 -42.46 24.30 4.03
N ASN A 538 -42.01 23.40 4.91
CA ASN A 538 -42.87 22.81 5.93
C ASN A 538 -43.36 23.88 6.92
N ALA A 539 -44.65 23.82 7.29
CA ALA A 539 -45.27 24.80 8.17
C ALA A 539 -44.55 24.98 9.52
N MET A 540 -44.01 23.92 10.12
CA MET A 540 -43.24 24.02 11.37
C MET A 540 -41.85 24.62 11.15
N MET A 541 -41.22 24.35 10.01
CA MET A 541 -39.94 24.95 9.63
C MET A 541 -40.09 26.44 9.39
N GLN A 542 -41.09 26.86 8.61
CA GLN A 542 -41.42 28.27 8.38
C GLN A 542 -41.75 29.00 9.68
N PHE A 543 -42.56 28.38 10.56
CA PHE A 543 -42.88 28.97 11.86
C PHE A 543 -41.63 29.19 12.72
N ALA A 544 -40.67 28.27 12.69
CA ALA A 544 -39.40 28.40 13.39
C ALA A 544 -38.49 29.47 12.77
N ILE A 545 -38.41 29.53 11.43
CA ILE A 545 -37.64 30.53 10.66
C ILE A 545 -38.13 31.95 10.97
N ASP A 546 -39.43 32.13 11.07
CA ASP A 546 -40.08 33.41 11.40
C ASP A 546 -39.90 33.80 12.89
N GLY A 547 -38.99 33.15 13.60
CA GLY A 547 -38.63 33.42 14.98
C GLY A 547 -39.73 33.05 15.97
N ALA A 548 -40.59 32.09 15.59
CA ALA A 548 -41.73 31.63 16.38
C ALA A 548 -42.60 32.78 16.91
N SER A 549 -42.89 33.76 16.03
CA SER A 549 -43.57 35.01 16.39
C SER A 549 -45.03 34.86 16.85
N GLY A 550 -45.62 33.67 16.68
CA GLY A 550 -46.97 33.32 17.15
C GLY A 550 -47.05 32.81 18.59
N ASN A 551 -48.22 32.29 18.96
CA ASN A 551 -48.49 31.66 20.26
C ASN A 551 -48.92 30.19 20.07
N CYS A 552 -49.40 29.55 21.14
CA CYS A 552 -49.83 28.15 21.12
C CYS A 552 -50.96 27.82 20.13
N SER A 553 -51.69 28.80 19.59
CA SER A 553 -52.74 28.56 18.59
C SER A 553 -52.18 27.99 17.29
N PHE A 554 -50.89 28.20 16.99
CA PHE A 554 -50.23 27.58 15.84
C PHE A 554 -50.31 26.06 15.89
N LEU A 555 -50.18 25.45 17.07
CA LEU A 555 -50.24 24.00 17.23
C LEU A 555 -51.63 23.43 16.89
N GLN A 556 -52.67 24.27 16.98
CA GLN A 556 -54.04 23.86 16.68
C GLN A 556 -54.39 23.96 15.18
N THR A 557 -53.48 24.44 14.34
CA THR A 557 -53.71 24.57 12.89
C THR A 557 -53.93 23.21 12.23
N GLU A 558 -53.17 22.20 12.64
CA GLU A 558 -53.26 20.83 12.17
C GLU A 558 -53.00 19.85 13.31
N SER A 559 -53.76 18.76 13.39
CA SER A 559 -53.63 17.81 14.52
C SER A 559 -52.25 17.16 14.60
N TRP A 560 -51.62 16.87 13.46
CA TRP A 560 -50.30 16.23 13.41
C TRP A 560 -49.17 17.16 13.92
N ILE A 561 -49.33 18.48 13.82
CA ILE A 561 -48.37 19.47 14.39
C ILE A 561 -48.43 19.40 15.91
N ARG A 562 -49.65 19.49 16.48
CA ARG A 562 -49.85 19.35 17.92
C ARG A 562 -49.27 18.03 18.42
N ASP A 563 -49.63 16.92 17.78
CA ASP A 563 -49.23 15.60 18.24
C ASP A 563 -47.69 15.44 18.19
N THR A 564 -47.02 15.98 17.15
CA THR A 564 -45.55 15.94 17.04
C THR A 564 -44.85 16.82 18.09
N VAL A 565 -45.39 18.03 18.35
CA VAL A 565 -44.76 19.03 19.23
C VAL A 565 -45.03 18.74 20.71
N CYS A 566 -46.16 18.12 21.02
CA CYS A 566 -46.58 17.81 22.38
C CYS A 566 -46.16 16.41 22.85
N GLU A 567 -45.80 15.49 21.95
CA GLU A 567 -45.28 14.16 22.29
C GLU A 567 -43.87 14.28 22.91
N ALA A 568 -43.67 13.67 24.08
CA ALA A 568 -42.35 13.56 24.67
C ALA A 568 -41.62 12.33 24.09
N LYS A 569 -40.39 12.51 23.58
CA LYS A 569 -39.50 11.40 23.22
C LYS A 569 -38.24 11.45 24.07
N PRO A 570 -38.21 10.74 25.22
CA PRO A 570 -37.07 10.73 26.13
C PRO A 570 -35.76 10.45 25.39
N GLY A 571 -34.74 11.28 25.63
CA GLY A 571 -33.44 11.14 24.99
C GLY A 571 -33.40 11.58 23.52
N ILE A 572 -34.49 12.08 22.95
CA ILE A 572 -34.53 12.64 21.58
C ILE A 572 -34.87 14.12 21.65
N HIS A 573 -36.09 14.47 22.06
CA HIS A 573 -36.55 15.86 22.14
C HIS A 573 -37.56 16.08 23.27
N ARG A 574 -37.63 17.33 23.72
CA ARG A 574 -38.54 17.79 24.77
C ARG A 574 -39.86 18.29 24.17
N PRO A 575 -41.01 17.96 24.77
CA PRO A 575 -42.30 18.46 24.31
C PRO A 575 -42.46 19.95 24.62
N ALA A 576 -43.33 20.64 23.89
CA ALA A 576 -43.71 22.02 24.19
C ALA A 576 -44.77 22.16 25.30
N SER A 577 -45.15 21.05 25.95
CA SER A 577 -46.22 20.99 26.95
C SER A 577 -46.02 21.89 28.16
N LEU A 578 -44.78 22.30 28.48
CA LEU A 578 -44.53 23.29 29.53
C LEU A 578 -44.93 24.72 29.12
N VAL A 579 -44.79 25.05 27.82
CA VAL A 579 -45.10 26.39 27.27
C VAL A 579 -46.56 26.47 26.84
N CYS A 580 -47.11 25.38 26.33
CA CYS A 580 -48.48 25.26 25.83
C CYS A 580 -49.24 24.11 26.53
N PRO A 581 -49.39 24.13 27.87
CA PRO A 581 -49.94 23.01 28.61
C PRO A 581 -51.40 22.68 28.28
N VAL A 582 -52.23 23.69 27.98
CA VAL A 582 -53.64 23.47 27.67
C VAL A 582 -53.78 22.90 26.26
N THR A 583 -53.09 23.50 25.28
CA THR A 583 -53.10 23.00 23.89
C THR A 583 -52.50 21.61 23.76
N CYS A 584 -51.47 21.28 24.57
CA CYS A 584 -50.88 19.94 24.64
C CYS A 584 -51.66 18.94 25.52
N GLY A 585 -52.79 19.34 26.12
CA GLY A 585 -53.69 18.41 26.82
C GLY A 585 -53.27 18.05 28.25
N CYS A 586 -52.42 18.84 28.91
CA CYS A 586 -52.01 18.59 30.30
C CYS A 586 -53.16 18.58 31.31
N SER A 587 -54.31 19.17 30.97
CA SER A 587 -55.51 19.21 31.81
C SER A 587 -56.47 18.02 31.61
N GLN A 588 -56.13 17.06 30.75
CA GLN A 588 -56.98 15.91 30.40
C GLN A 588 -56.17 14.62 30.52
N ASP A 589 -56.18 13.96 31.69
CA ASP A 589 -55.62 12.61 31.97
C ASP A 589 -54.61 12.07 30.93
N ALA A 590 -53.51 12.78 30.73
CA ALA A 590 -52.57 12.50 29.65
C ALA A 590 -51.42 11.61 30.14
N ALA A 591 -51.03 10.65 29.29
CA ALA A 591 -49.96 9.68 29.55
C ALA A 591 -48.56 10.29 29.75
N ASP A 592 -48.36 11.57 29.41
CA ASP A 592 -47.09 12.31 29.47
C ASP A 592 -47.03 13.36 30.59
N ALA A 593 -47.67 13.08 31.73
CA ALA A 593 -47.68 13.98 32.90
C ALA A 593 -46.29 14.44 33.39
N ALA A 594 -45.21 13.75 32.99
CA ALA A 594 -43.83 14.06 33.38
C ALA A 594 -43.33 15.44 32.91
N TRP A 595 -43.90 16.02 31.85
CA TRP A 595 -43.51 17.33 31.31
C TRP A 595 -44.58 18.42 31.49
N CYS A 596 -45.72 18.06 32.06
CA CYS A 596 -46.81 18.99 32.35
C CYS A 596 -46.55 19.77 33.64
N PRO A 597 -46.96 21.04 33.74
CA PRO A 597 -47.00 21.74 35.01
C PRO A 597 -47.85 20.96 36.01
N THR A 598 -47.37 20.78 37.24
CA THR A 598 -48.11 19.98 38.24
C THR A 598 -49.46 20.59 38.60
N VAL A 599 -49.59 21.92 38.44
CA VAL A 599 -50.84 22.66 38.63
C VAL A 599 -51.92 22.29 37.59
N CYS A 600 -51.54 21.68 36.45
CA CYS A 600 -52.49 21.19 35.45
C CYS A 600 -53.04 19.80 35.75
N THR A 601 -52.33 19.02 36.57
CA THR A 601 -52.65 17.62 36.86
C THR A 601 -53.40 17.43 38.18
N ASP A 602 -53.44 18.48 39.01
CA ASP A 602 -54.26 18.60 40.22
C ASP A 602 -55.65 19.17 39.89
#